data_AF-A0A2U1D1H3-F1
#
_entry.id   AF-A0A2U1D1H3-F1
#
_cell.length_a   1.000
_cell.length_b   1.000
_cell.length_c   1.000
_cell.angle_alpha   90.00
_cell.angle_beta   90.00
_cell.angle_gamma   90.00
#
_symmetry.space_group_name_H-M   'P 1'
#
loop_
_entity.id
_entity.type
_entity.pdbx_description
1 polymer ?
#
loop_
_entity_poly.entity_id
_entity_poly.type
_entity_poly.pdbx_seq_one_letter_code
_entity_poly.pdbx_strand_id
1 'polypeptide(L)'
;MAGFFVRLTGGLLSLMLATGCTVYQSIGKSTGSFLHPVSGHDFVHIQDSDWNSQDNALIYFYRTHSRWASEEIEAPSVYVDDHHYFNLRNNSFTWLEVAPGERHIEIRRPLLGLEGLNDFSLSKIADAMLPVEAGEIYYLRYKELEPPEDNPDFLPEDHPLSSGTLQLVTRDYAMTANEIVSTQFLNSDLLAPNHAATSIVEATEAASFERRMTELEKKRREQIADMKKSGRYQAAPWYWPFGGGPTETPPAEKQMEVLQEERQARLAKREEEEDGWWIF
;
A
#
# COMPACT_ATOMS: atom_id res chain seq x y z
N MET A 1 -34.19 3.38 -31.58
CA MET A 1 -34.25 4.05 -30.25
C MET A 1 -33.44 3.22 -29.24
N ALA A 2 -32.12 3.06 -29.50
CA ALA A 2 -31.25 2.15 -28.75
C ALA A 2 -29.80 2.67 -28.67
N GLY A 3 -29.62 4.00 -28.69
CA GLY A 3 -28.31 4.65 -28.69
C GLY A 3 -28.09 5.65 -27.55
N PHE A 4 -29.07 5.82 -26.66
CA PHE A 4 -29.03 6.89 -25.64
C PHE A 4 -28.72 6.39 -24.22
N PHE A 5 -28.88 5.09 -23.94
CA PHE A 5 -28.67 4.53 -22.60
C PHE A 5 -27.23 4.06 -22.32
N VAL A 6 -26.42 3.79 -23.34
CA VAL A 6 -25.04 3.30 -23.17
C VAL A 6 -24.03 4.43 -22.90
N ARG A 7 -24.38 5.69 -23.22
CA ARG A 7 -23.49 6.85 -23.00
C ARG A 7 -23.62 7.48 -21.61
N LEU A 8 -24.68 7.20 -20.87
CA LEU A 8 -24.87 7.76 -19.51
C LEU A 8 -24.09 6.98 -18.42
N THR A 9 -23.89 5.67 -18.59
CA THR A 9 -23.18 4.84 -17.61
C THR A 9 -21.66 5.04 -17.67
N GLY A 10 -21.09 5.23 -18.86
CA GLY A 10 -19.66 5.57 -19.02
C GLY A 10 -19.30 6.99 -18.59
N GLY A 11 -20.26 7.92 -18.61
CA GLY A 11 -20.05 9.31 -18.18
C GLY A 11 -20.01 9.48 -16.66
N LEU A 12 -20.75 8.66 -15.91
CA LEU A 12 -20.84 8.78 -14.45
C LEU A 12 -19.59 8.22 -13.74
N LEU A 13 -18.99 7.16 -14.28
CA LEU A 13 -17.75 6.58 -13.73
C LEU A 13 -16.54 7.48 -14.00
N SER A 14 -16.50 8.14 -15.17
CA SER A 14 -15.45 9.12 -15.51
C SER A 14 -15.59 10.45 -14.77
N LEU A 15 -16.81 10.83 -14.33
CA LEU A 15 -17.01 12.05 -13.51
C LEU A 15 -16.55 11.87 -12.04
N MET A 16 -16.53 10.64 -11.52
CA MET A 16 -16.08 10.35 -10.14
C MET A 16 -14.57 10.49 -9.97
N LEU A 17 -13.79 10.26 -11.03
CA LEU A 17 -12.33 10.48 -11.03
C LEU A 17 -11.97 11.98 -11.00
N ALA A 18 -12.89 12.87 -11.41
CA ALA A 18 -12.67 14.31 -11.42
C ALA A 18 -13.02 15.01 -10.10
N THR A 19 -13.65 14.30 -9.14
CA THR A 19 -14.11 14.89 -7.87
C THR A 19 -13.27 14.48 -6.65
N GLY A 20 -12.15 13.79 -6.84
CA GLY A 20 -11.28 13.35 -5.73
C GLY A 20 -11.96 12.35 -4.80
N CYS A 21 -12.94 11.59 -5.30
CA CYS A 21 -13.66 10.59 -4.53
C CYS A 21 -13.01 9.21 -4.75
N THR A 22 -12.22 8.72 -3.78
CA THR A 22 -11.60 7.39 -3.82
C THR A 22 -12.63 6.33 -3.44
N VAL A 23 -12.86 5.33 -4.30
CA VAL A 23 -13.77 4.21 -4.01
C VAL A 23 -12.94 2.97 -3.70
N TYR A 24 -13.13 2.42 -2.50
CA TYR A 24 -12.49 1.16 -2.09
C TYR A 24 -13.44 0.00 -2.41
N GLN A 25 -12.97 -0.93 -3.24
CA GLN A 25 -13.75 -2.10 -3.64
C GLN A 25 -12.86 -3.28 -4.09
N SER A 26 -13.39 -4.47 -3.89
CA SER A 26 -12.86 -5.76 -4.36
C SER A 26 -13.96 -6.59 -5.04
N ILE A 27 -14.96 -5.94 -5.66
CA ILE A 27 -16.04 -6.62 -6.38
C ILE A 27 -15.47 -7.63 -7.39
N GLY A 28 -15.85 -8.90 -7.24
CA GLY A 28 -15.39 -10.01 -8.08
C GLY A 28 -13.98 -10.52 -7.77
N LYS A 29 -13.30 -9.95 -6.77
CA LYS A 29 -11.96 -10.36 -6.30
C LYS A 29 -11.97 -10.89 -4.86
N SER A 30 -12.99 -10.52 -4.08
CA SER A 30 -13.10 -10.85 -2.66
C SER A 30 -13.47 -12.29 -2.33
N THR A 31 -13.51 -13.22 -3.29
CA THR A 31 -13.98 -14.59 -3.03
C THR A 31 -13.27 -15.24 -1.85
N GLY A 32 -14.05 -15.62 -0.83
CA GLY A 32 -13.58 -16.25 0.38
C GLY A 32 -13.40 -17.76 0.26
N SER A 33 -12.77 -18.35 1.27
CA SER A 33 -12.38 -19.76 1.26
C SER A 33 -13.55 -20.74 1.35
N PHE A 34 -14.73 -20.30 1.82
CA PHE A 34 -15.92 -21.13 1.79
C PHE A 34 -16.32 -21.51 0.36
N LEU A 35 -16.14 -20.58 -0.58
CA LEU A 35 -16.46 -20.77 -1.99
C LEU A 35 -15.26 -21.29 -2.78
N HIS A 36 -14.06 -20.79 -2.47
CA HIS A 36 -12.85 -21.10 -3.23
C HIS A 36 -11.62 -21.22 -2.31
N PRO A 37 -11.39 -22.41 -1.71
CA PRO A 37 -10.19 -22.68 -0.91
C PRO A 37 -8.90 -22.39 -1.69
N VAL A 38 -7.82 -22.11 -0.97
CA VAL A 38 -6.50 -21.95 -1.59
C VAL A 38 -5.99 -23.31 -2.07
N SER A 39 -5.29 -23.31 -3.21
CA SER A 39 -4.80 -24.53 -3.86
C SER A 39 -3.37 -24.40 -4.41
N GLY A 40 -2.67 -23.32 -4.04
CA GLY A 40 -1.26 -23.17 -4.37
C GLY A 40 -0.36 -24.16 -3.62
N HIS A 41 0.92 -24.13 -3.94
CA HIS A 41 1.91 -24.99 -3.30
C HIS A 41 2.09 -24.65 -1.81
N ASP A 42 2.59 -25.60 -1.02
CA ASP A 42 2.93 -25.35 0.38
C ASP A 42 4.03 -24.29 0.52
N PHE A 43 4.15 -23.68 1.70
CA PHE A 43 5.12 -22.62 1.92
C PHE A 43 6.55 -23.00 1.54
N VAL A 44 7.13 -22.17 0.67
CA VAL A 44 8.54 -22.18 0.32
C VAL A 44 9.01 -20.74 0.36
N HIS A 45 10.10 -20.49 1.07
CA HIS A 45 10.72 -19.17 1.10
C HIS A 45 11.18 -18.79 -0.31
N ILE A 46 10.98 -17.53 -0.70
CA ILE A 46 11.49 -17.01 -1.97
C ILE A 46 13.01 -17.11 -1.97
N GLN A 47 13.64 -17.43 -3.10
CA GLN A 47 15.10 -17.47 -3.13
C GLN A 47 15.63 -16.04 -3.06
N ASP A 48 16.79 -15.86 -2.43
CA ASP A 48 17.45 -14.54 -2.33
C ASP A 48 17.80 -13.95 -3.71
N SER A 49 17.84 -14.78 -4.75
CA SER A 49 18.04 -14.38 -6.15
C SER A 49 16.79 -13.88 -6.87
N ASP A 50 15.60 -14.15 -6.32
CA ASP A 50 14.33 -13.89 -7.01
C ASP A 50 13.73 -12.51 -6.64
N TRP A 51 14.45 -11.72 -5.83
CA TRP A 51 14.10 -10.34 -5.47
C TRP A 51 15.38 -9.52 -5.23
N ASN A 52 15.31 -8.20 -5.37
CA ASN A 52 16.48 -7.33 -5.21
C ASN A 52 16.66 -6.91 -3.74
N SER A 53 17.27 -7.80 -2.96
CA SER A 53 17.58 -7.57 -1.55
C SER A 53 18.57 -6.43 -1.29
N GLN A 54 19.27 -5.91 -2.29
CA GLN A 54 20.20 -4.79 -2.10
C GLN A 54 19.47 -3.46 -1.99
N ASP A 55 18.37 -3.30 -2.74
CA ASP A 55 17.66 -2.03 -2.86
C ASP A 55 16.25 -2.06 -2.25
N ASN A 56 15.66 -3.25 -2.08
CA ASN A 56 14.25 -3.42 -1.71
C ASN A 56 14.11 -4.18 -0.39
N ALA A 57 12.88 -4.20 0.13
CA ALA A 57 12.46 -5.01 1.27
C ALA A 57 11.41 -6.03 0.83
N LEU A 58 11.25 -7.11 1.59
CA LEU A 58 10.24 -8.12 1.32
C LEU A 58 9.23 -8.20 2.48
N ILE A 59 7.94 -8.18 2.17
CA ILE A 59 6.88 -8.35 3.18
C ILE A 59 6.09 -9.62 2.85
N TYR A 60 6.19 -10.62 3.71
CA TYR A 60 5.30 -11.77 3.72
C TYR A 60 4.00 -11.43 4.43
N PHE A 61 2.88 -11.81 3.81
CA PHE A 61 1.56 -11.76 4.41
C PHE A 61 1.05 -13.18 4.50
N TYR A 62 0.57 -13.59 5.67
CA TYR A 62 0.02 -14.93 5.82
C TYR A 62 -1.13 -15.00 6.82
N ARG A 63 -1.99 -15.98 6.61
CA ARG A 63 -3.17 -16.27 7.43
C ARG A 63 -3.25 -17.76 7.70
N THR A 64 -3.05 -18.14 8.96
CA THR A 64 -3.18 -19.53 9.42
C THR A 64 -4.62 -20.03 9.32
N HIS A 65 -4.81 -21.34 9.22
CA HIS A 65 -6.14 -21.93 9.23
C HIS A 65 -6.95 -21.59 10.49
N SER A 66 -8.23 -21.25 10.33
CA SER A 66 -9.22 -21.28 11.41
C SER A 66 -10.60 -21.62 10.87
N ARG A 67 -11.50 -22.14 11.72
CA ARG A 67 -12.89 -22.42 11.30
C ARG A 67 -13.59 -21.16 10.80
N TRP A 68 -13.46 -20.05 11.53
CA TRP A 68 -14.00 -18.75 11.13
C TRP A 68 -13.57 -18.36 9.72
N ALA A 69 -12.26 -18.36 9.46
CA ALA A 69 -11.72 -18.01 8.15
C ALA A 69 -12.14 -18.99 7.04
N SER A 70 -12.28 -20.28 7.36
CA SER A 70 -12.70 -21.30 6.38
C SER A 70 -14.15 -21.16 5.92
N GLU A 71 -15.00 -20.53 6.74
CA GLU A 71 -16.42 -20.32 6.49
C GLU A 71 -16.71 -18.92 5.90
N GLU A 72 -15.68 -18.11 5.64
CA GLU A 72 -15.84 -16.79 5.03
C GLU A 72 -16.21 -16.89 3.54
N ILE A 73 -17.29 -16.20 3.19
CA ILE A 73 -17.75 -16.01 1.80
C ILE A 73 -16.91 -14.94 1.09
N GLU A 74 -16.43 -13.94 1.84
CA GLU A 74 -15.55 -12.90 1.34
C GLU A 74 -14.27 -12.80 2.18
N ALA A 75 -13.12 -12.87 1.52
CA ALA A 75 -11.82 -12.74 2.15
C ALA A 75 -11.44 -11.27 2.34
N PRO A 76 -10.79 -10.91 3.47
CA PRO A 76 -10.31 -9.56 3.72
C PRO A 76 -9.36 -9.06 2.63
N SER A 77 -9.51 -7.81 2.22
CA SER A 77 -8.70 -7.13 1.22
C SER A 77 -7.48 -6.48 1.86
N VAL A 78 -6.31 -6.70 1.26
CA VAL A 78 -5.04 -6.10 1.70
C VAL A 78 -4.66 -4.95 0.78
N TYR A 79 -4.37 -3.82 1.40
CA TYR A 79 -3.88 -2.61 0.75
C TYR A 79 -2.48 -2.28 1.25
N VAL A 80 -1.64 -1.84 0.31
CA VAL A 80 -0.34 -1.24 0.63
C VAL A 80 -0.29 0.13 -0.03
N ASP A 81 -0.03 1.16 0.76
CA ASP A 81 0.00 2.56 0.33
C ASP A 81 -1.28 2.95 -0.46
N ASP A 82 -2.45 2.67 0.12
CA ASP A 82 -3.80 2.89 -0.46
C ASP A 82 -4.13 2.11 -1.76
N HIS A 83 -3.29 1.15 -2.18
CA HIS A 83 -3.52 0.33 -3.36
C HIS A 83 -3.92 -1.11 -3.00
N HIS A 84 -5.02 -1.61 -3.58
CA HIS A 84 -5.47 -3.00 -3.41
C HIS A 84 -4.56 -3.97 -4.17
N TYR A 85 -4.08 -5.02 -3.50
CA TYR A 85 -3.27 -6.06 -4.16
C TYR A 85 -3.95 -7.42 -4.17
N PHE A 86 -4.40 -7.90 -3.01
CA PHE A 86 -4.95 -9.26 -2.89
C PHE A 86 -5.98 -9.38 -1.77
N ASN A 87 -6.70 -10.51 -1.77
CA ASN A 87 -7.63 -10.89 -0.72
C ASN A 87 -7.07 -12.10 0.05
N LEU A 88 -6.87 -11.94 1.35
CA LEU A 88 -6.16 -12.91 2.17
C LEU A 88 -7.10 -14.04 2.64
N ARG A 89 -7.20 -15.06 1.79
CA ARG A 89 -8.00 -16.27 2.02
C ARG A 89 -7.44 -17.09 3.20
N ASN A 90 -8.29 -17.95 3.76
CA ASN A 90 -7.90 -18.88 4.82
C ASN A 90 -6.72 -19.77 4.41
N ASN A 91 -5.85 -20.08 5.37
CA ASN A 91 -4.71 -20.98 5.22
C ASN A 91 -3.78 -20.60 4.05
N SER A 92 -3.48 -19.31 3.90
CA SER A 92 -2.73 -18.81 2.75
C SER A 92 -1.56 -17.92 3.11
N PHE A 93 -0.57 -17.85 2.23
CA PHE A 93 0.51 -16.88 2.26
C PHE A 93 0.76 -16.25 0.89
N THR A 94 1.35 -15.07 0.90
CA THR A 94 1.90 -14.36 -0.25
C THR A 94 3.03 -13.45 0.23
N TRP A 95 3.70 -12.80 -0.71
CA TRP A 95 4.70 -11.78 -0.44
C TRP A 95 4.55 -10.61 -1.42
N LEU A 96 5.07 -9.46 -1.01
CA LEU A 96 5.25 -8.28 -1.86
C LEU A 96 6.67 -7.76 -1.66
N GLU A 97 7.38 -7.52 -2.75
CA GLU A 97 8.64 -6.78 -2.72
C GLU A 97 8.33 -5.28 -2.81
N VAL A 98 8.87 -4.48 -1.91
CA VAL A 98 8.53 -3.07 -1.73
C VAL A 98 9.78 -2.21 -1.64
N ALA A 99 9.66 -0.93 -2.00
CA ALA A 99 10.73 0.02 -1.76
C ALA A 99 10.92 0.29 -0.25
N PRO A 100 12.15 0.56 0.22
CA PRO A 100 12.40 0.94 1.62
C PRO A 100 11.65 2.23 2.00
N GLY A 101 11.34 2.38 3.29
CA GLY A 101 10.62 3.53 3.86
C GLY A 101 9.32 3.15 4.58
N GLU A 102 8.50 4.14 4.89
CA GLU A 102 7.23 3.94 5.59
C GLU A 102 6.15 3.41 4.64
N ARG A 103 5.64 2.21 4.92
CA ARG A 103 4.56 1.54 4.17
C ARG A 103 3.27 1.59 4.96
N HIS A 104 2.21 2.13 4.37
CA HIS A 104 0.89 2.08 4.99
C HIS A 104 0.21 0.76 4.63
N ILE A 105 -0.05 -0.07 5.64
CA ILE A 105 -0.70 -1.37 5.46
C ILE A 105 -2.11 -1.30 6.03
N GLU A 106 -3.10 -1.63 5.20
CA GLU A 106 -4.48 -1.73 5.64
C GLU A 106 -5.10 -3.07 5.27
N ILE A 107 -5.95 -3.58 6.16
CA ILE A 107 -6.83 -4.70 5.86
C ILE A 107 -8.27 -4.25 6.01
N ARG A 108 -9.07 -4.48 4.98
CA ARG A 108 -10.48 -4.08 4.90
C ARG A 108 -11.35 -5.31 4.70
N ARG A 109 -12.49 -5.37 5.40
CA ARG A 109 -13.49 -6.41 5.18
C ARG A 109 -14.49 -5.92 4.13
N PRO A 110 -14.56 -6.55 2.96
CA PRO A 110 -15.59 -6.21 1.99
C PRO A 110 -16.98 -6.67 2.45
N LEU A 111 -17.99 -5.96 1.97
CA LEU A 111 -19.39 -6.36 2.02
C LEU A 111 -19.95 -6.29 0.59
N LEU A 112 -20.14 -7.45 -0.04
CA LEU A 112 -20.45 -7.59 -1.46
C LEU A 112 -19.43 -6.87 -2.36
N GLY A 113 -18.15 -6.96 -1.97
CA GLY A 113 -17.02 -6.31 -2.65
C GLY A 113 -16.94 -4.79 -2.46
N LEU A 114 -17.85 -4.14 -1.75
CA LEU A 114 -17.72 -2.72 -1.37
C LEU A 114 -16.97 -2.62 -0.05
N GLU A 115 -16.06 -1.65 0.07
CA GLU A 115 -15.20 -1.52 1.25
C GLU A 115 -15.16 -0.11 1.84
N GLY A 116 -15.44 0.93 1.05
CA GLY A 116 -15.40 2.30 1.54
C GLY A 116 -15.43 3.37 0.47
N LEU A 117 -15.52 4.63 0.92
CA LEU A 117 -15.49 5.84 0.10
C LEU A 117 -14.67 6.91 0.84
N ASN A 118 -13.58 7.41 0.25
CA ASN A 118 -12.64 8.34 0.89
C ASN A 118 -12.20 7.80 2.26
N ASP A 119 -12.29 8.63 3.31
CA ASP A 119 -11.93 8.28 4.68
C ASP A 119 -12.92 7.31 5.35
N PHE A 120 -14.08 7.06 4.74
CA PHE A 120 -15.06 6.12 5.27
C PHE A 120 -14.72 4.68 4.84
N SER A 121 -14.47 3.81 5.82
CA SER A 121 -14.37 2.36 5.63
C SER A 121 -15.60 1.68 6.23
N LEU A 122 -16.20 0.74 5.49
CA LEU A 122 -17.30 -0.09 6.00
C LEU A 122 -16.85 -0.95 7.18
N SER A 123 -15.64 -1.51 7.07
CA SER A 123 -15.01 -2.30 8.12
C SER A 123 -13.51 -2.35 7.89
N LYS A 124 -12.77 -1.56 8.67
CA LYS A 124 -11.30 -1.60 8.70
C LYS A 124 -10.86 -2.56 9.80
N ILE A 125 -10.11 -3.59 9.42
CA ILE A 125 -9.63 -4.65 10.31
C ILE A 125 -8.26 -4.29 10.90
N ALA A 126 -7.39 -3.72 10.06
CA ALA A 126 -6.05 -3.27 10.46
C ALA A 126 -5.68 -1.99 9.69
N ASP A 127 -4.87 -1.15 10.34
CA ASP A 127 -4.37 0.13 9.83
C ASP A 127 -3.04 0.42 10.52
N ALA A 128 -1.93 0.34 9.79
CA ALA A 128 -0.60 0.49 10.38
C ALA A 128 0.39 1.14 9.43
N MET A 129 1.31 1.91 9.99
CA MET A 129 2.55 2.29 9.33
C MET A 129 3.62 1.25 9.67
N LEU A 130 4.31 0.74 8.66
CA LEU A 130 5.41 -0.19 8.80
C LEU A 130 6.67 0.43 8.19
N PRO A 131 7.67 0.82 9.00
CA PRO A 131 8.99 1.16 8.49
C PRO A 131 9.65 -0.12 7.93
N VAL A 132 10.02 -0.10 6.66
CA VAL A 132 10.78 -1.19 6.03
C VAL A 132 12.14 -0.74 5.54
N GLU A 133 13.15 -1.59 5.73
CA GLU A 133 14.54 -1.35 5.37
C GLU A 133 14.98 -2.28 4.23
N ALA A 134 15.93 -1.81 3.40
CA ALA A 134 16.45 -2.60 2.31
C ALA A 134 17.19 -3.84 2.84
N GLY A 135 16.96 -5.00 2.22
CA GLY A 135 17.52 -6.29 2.62
C GLY A 135 16.76 -7.02 3.73
N GLU A 136 15.81 -6.36 4.39
CA GLU A 136 15.03 -6.95 5.47
C GLU A 136 13.77 -7.67 4.96
N ILE A 137 13.36 -8.70 5.72
CA ILE A 137 12.18 -9.51 5.45
C ILE A 137 11.22 -9.43 6.65
N TYR A 138 10.00 -8.96 6.38
CA TYR A 138 8.96 -8.75 7.37
C TYR A 138 7.87 -9.82 7.24
N TYR A 139 7.35 -10.31 8.36
CA TYR A 139 6.27 -11.31 8.38
C TYR A 139 5.04 -10.73 9.06
N LEU A 140 4.02 -10.42 8.27
CA LEU A 140 2.72 -9.95 8.74
C LEU A 140 1.75 -11.11 8.86
N ARG A 141 1.47 -11.46 10.12
CA ARG A 141 0.52 -12.50 10.52
C ARG A 141 -0.87 -11.92 10.64
N TYR A 142 -1.82 -12.47 9.90
CA TYR A 142 -3.23 -12.17 10.06
C TYR A 142 -3.97 -13.32 10.76
N LYS A 143 -4.49 -13.08 11.97
CA LYS A 143 -5.33 -14.02 12.71
C LYS A 143 -6.30 -13.28 13.63
N GLU A 144 -7.59 -13.59 13.52
CA GLU A 144 -8.65 -12.87 14.26
C GLU A 144 -8.95 -13.45 15.64
N LEU A 145 -8.63 -14.73 15.89
CA LEU A 145 -9.10 -15.44 17.08
C LEU A 145 -8.05 -15.51 18.19
N GLU A 146 -6.77 -15.55 17.84
CA GLU A 146 -5.69 -15.90 18.77
C GLU A 146 -4.46 -15.01 18.50
N PRO A 147 -3.93 -14.33 19.53
CA PRO A 147 -2.64 -13.66 19.42
C PRO A 147 -1.50 -14.68 19.25
N PRO A 148 -0.29 -14.24 18.86
CA PRO A 148 0.89 -15.09 18.88
C PRO A 148 1.26 -15.44 20.33
N GLU A 149 1.61 -16.69 20.58
CA GLU A 149 1.89 -17.18 21.94
C GLU A 149 3.30 -16.80 22.43
N ASP A 150 4.30 -16.76 21.54
CA ASP A 150 5.73 -16.60 21.87
C ASP A 150 6.48 -15.70 20.86
N ASN A 151 5.84 -14.63 20.38
CA ASN A 151 6.53 -13.63 19.55
C ASN A 151 7.16 -12.58 20.46
N PRO A 152 8.50 -12.38 20.45
CA PRO A 152 9.11 -11.36 21.28
C PRO A 152 8.59 -9.97 20.90
N ASP A 153 8.40 -9.09 21.88
CA ASP A 153 8.00 -7.71 21.63
C ASP A 153 9.19 -6.93 21.07
N PHE A 154 9.12 -6.55 19.79
CA PHE A 154 10.09 -5.66 19.14
C PHE A 154 9.46 -4.37 18.60
N LEU A 155 8.15 -4.22 18.79
CA LEU A 155 7.43 -2.98 18.53
C LEU A 155 6.92 -2.40 19.86
N PRO A 156 6.72 -1.07 19.95
CA PRO A 156 6.01 -0.46 21.07
C PRO A 156 4.63 -1.12 21.31
N GLU A 157 4.22 -1.25 22.56
CA GLU A 157 2.94 -1.89 22.94
C GLU A 157 1.74 -1.21 22.27
N ASP A 158 1.82 0.10 22.02
CA ASP A 158 0.79 0.90 21.35
C ASP A 158 0.84 0.87 19.82
N HIS A 159 1.84 0.19 19.22
CA HIS A 159 1.94 0.06 17.78
C HIS A 159 0.79 -0.80 17.22
N PRO A 160 0.09 -0.41 16.14
CA PRO A 160 -1.02 -1.21 15.59
C PRO A 160 -0.67 -2.62 15.08
N LEU A 161 0.63 -2.94 14.98
CA LEU A 161 1.14 -4.27 14.59
C LEU A 161 1.73 -5.06 15.77
N SER A 162 1.76 -4.51 16.99
CA SER A 162 2.12 -5.27 18.20
C SER A 162 0.96 -6.15 18.64
N SER A 163 -0.27 -5.63 18.52
CA SER A 163 -1.50 -6.23 19.01
C SER A 163 -2.64 -6.08 17.98
N GLY A 164 -3.66 -6.94 18.07
CA GLY A 164 -4.78 -6.93 17.15
C GLY A 164 -4.79 -8.12 16.19
N THR A 165 -5.45 -7.95 15.04
CA THR A 165 -5.68 -9.05 14.09
C THR A 165 -4.56 -9.20 13.06
N LEU A 166 -3.85 -8.10 12.74
CA LEU A 166 -2.66 -8.09 11.92
C LEU A 166 -1.46 -7.75 12.80
N GLN A 167 -0.47 -8.62 12.84
CA GLN A 167 0.66 -8.49 13.75
C GLN A 167 1.97 -8.73 13.00
N LEU A 168 2.98 -7.92 13.29
CA LEU A 168 4.32 -8.14 12.81
C LEU A 168 4.99 -9.17 13.72
N VAL A 169 5.45 -10.26 13.14
CA VAL A 169 6.09 -11.35 13.88
C VAL A 169 7.54 -11.53 13.45
N THR A 170 8.35 -12.06 14.35
CA THR A 170 9.73 -12.44 14.03
C THR A 170 9.75 -13.58 13.03
N ARG A 171 10.86 -13.68 12.29
CA ARG A 171 11.12 -14.82 11.41
C ARG A 171 11.04 -16.15 12.16
N ASP A 172 11.64 -16.24 13.33
CA ASP A 172 11.66 -17.48 14.11
C ASP A 172 10.24 -17.94 14.49
N TYR A 173 9.38 -17.00 14.89
CA TYR A 173 7.97 -17.28 15.16
C TYR A 173 7.22 -17.70 13.88
N ALA A 174 7.37 -16.93 12.79
CA ALA A 174 6.72 -17.22 11.52
C ALA A 174 7.07 -18.62 10.99
N MET A 175 8.31 -19.07 11.19
CA MET A 175 8.82 -20.36 10.72
C MET A 175 8.42 -21.55 11.60
N THR A 176 7.61 -21.37 12.63
CA THR A 176 7.06 -22.49 13.41
C THR A 176 6.05 -23.30 12.60
N ALA A 177 5.87 -24.58 12.97
CA ALA A 177 5.10 -25.54 12.20
C ALA A 177 3.62 -25.17 11.98
N ASN A 178 3.03 -24.37 12.87
CA ASN A 178 1.62 -23.96 12.83
C ASN A 178 1.41 -22.54 12.29
N GLU A 179 2.47 -21.88 11.83
CA GLU A 179 2.45 -20.51 11.32
C GLU A 179 2.59 -20.53 9.79
N ILE A 180 3.45 -19.71 9.18
CA ILE A 180 3.51 -19.59 7.71
C ILE A 180 3.82 -20.93 7.02
N VAL A 181 4.59 -21.79 7.68
CA VAL A 181 4.98 -23.11 7.17
C VAL A 181 3.77 -24.04 6.92
N SER A 182 2.67 -23.83 7.65
CA SER A 182 1.42 -24.61 7.49
C SER A 182 0.52 -24.13 6.34
N THR A 183 0.87 -23.00 5.72
CA THR A 183 -0.01 -22.32 4.77
C THR A 183 0.35 -22.63 3.31
N GLN A 184 -0.57 -22.32 2.41
CA GLN A 184 -0.43 -22.55 0.97
C GLN A 184 -0.38 -21.25 0.19
N PHE A 185 0.28 -21.28 -0.96
CA PHE A 185 0.49 -20.09 -1.78
C PHE A 185 -0.84 -19.54 -2.29
N LEU A 186 -1.06 -18.24 -2.12
CA LEU A 186 -2.25 -17.54 -2.57
C LEU A 186 -2.24 -17.40 -4.10
N ASN A 187 -2.65 -18.46 -4.79
CA ASN A 187 -2.71 -18.49 -6.24
C ASN A 187 -3.75 -17.48 -6.79
N SER A 188 -3.48 -16.93 -7.97
CA SER A 188 -4.41 -16.06 -8.71
C SER A 188 -5.16 -16.90 -9.75
N ASP A 189 -6.48 -16.76 -9.83
CA ASP A 189 -7.32 -17.47 -10.79
C ASP A 189 -8.58 -16.68 -11.17
N LEU A 190 -9.45 -17.24 -12.02
CA LEU A 190 -10.65 -16.57 -12.52
C LEU A 190 -11.70 -16.29 -11.43
N LEU A 191 -11.72 -17.07 -10.35
CA LEU A 191 -12.68 -16.94 -9.26
C LEU A 191 -12.14 -16.06 -8.12
N ALA A 192 -10.82 -15.97 -7.99
CA ALA A 192 -10.14 -15.18 -6.98
C ALA A 192 -8.90 -14.45 -7.56
N PRO A 193 -9.10 -13.50 -8.50
CA PRO A 193 -7.99 -12.77 -9.10
C PRO A 193 -7.30 -11.88 -8.07
N ASN A 194 -5.98 -11.94 -8.02
CA ASN A 194 -5.14 -11.16 -7.12
C ASN A 194 -3.80 -10.79 -7.78
N HIS A 195 -3.12 -9.81 -7.18
CA HIS A 195 -1.76 -9.37 -7.51
C HIS A 195 -0.82 -9.72 -6.35
N ALA A 196 -0.78 -11.01 -6.03
CA ALA A 196 0.12 -11.60 -5.03
C ALA A 196 1.52 -11.87 -5.63
N ALA A 197 2.52 -12.04 -4.76
CA ALA A 197 3.85 -12.56 -5.10
C ALA A 197 4.54 -11.78 -6.23
N THR A 198 4.57 -10.47 -6.08
CA THR A 198 5.11 -9.56 -7.09
C THR A 198 5.89 -8.43 -6.46
N SER A 199 6.76 -7.83 -7.26
CA SER A 199 7.36 -6.54 -6.96
C SER A 199 6.35 -5.42 -7.15
N ILE A 200 6.25 -4.54 -6.16
CA ILE A 200 5.44 -3.32 -6.17
C ILE A 200 6.31 -2.09 -5.83
N VAL A 201 7.62 -2.22 -6.03
CA VAL A 201 8.63 -1.19 -5.75
C VAL A 201 8.26 0.13 -6.43
N GLU A 202 7.91 0.11 -7.71
CA GLU A 202 7.53 1.34 -8.43
C GLU A 202 6.31 2.04 -7.80
N ALA A 203 5.25 1.28 -7.50
CA ALA A 203 4.04 1.84 -6.89
C ALA A 203 4.34 2.40 -5.48
N THR A 204 5.15 1.69 -4.70
CA THR A 204 5.54 2.09 -3.34
C THR A 204 6.50 3.30 -3.33
N GLU A 205 7.37 3.44 -4.33
CA GLU A 205 8.20 4.64 -4.55
C GLU A 205 7.34 5.85 -4.93
N ALA A 206 6.39 5.67 -5.85
CA ALA A 206 5.47 6.71 -6.28
C ALA A 206 4.64 7.21 -5.09
N ALA A 207 4.06 6.31 -4.28
CA ALA A 207 3.32 6.67 -3.08
C ALA A 207 4.19 7.40 -2.04
N SER A 208 5.44 6.96 -1.84
CA SER A 208 6.39 7.65 -0.95
C SER A 208 6.73 9.06 -1.43
N PHE A 209 6.83 9.25 -2.74
CA PHE A 209 7.04 10.56 -3.33
C PHE A 209 5.82 11.46 -3.12
N GLU A 210 4.61 10.97 -3.42
CA GLU A 210 3.36 11.74 -3.28
C GLU A 210 3.11 12.18 -1.83
N ARG A 211 3.34 11.28 -0.87
CA ARG A 211 3.23 11.57 0.56
C ARG A 211 4.20 12.69 0.97
N ARG A 212 5.48 12.54 0.62
CA ARG A 212 6.52 13.55 0.91
C ARG A 212 6.22 14.90 0.26
N MET A 213 5.76 14.89 -0.99
CA MET A 213 5.33 16.12 -1.69
C MET A 213 4.18 16.80 -0.96
N THR A 214 3.15 16.06 -0.56
CA THR A 214 1.99 16.58 0.17
C THR A 214 2.40 17.20 1.51
N GLU A 215 3.30 16.57 2.26
CA GLU A 215 3.85 17.11 3.50
C GLU A 215 4.65 18.39 3.27
N LEU A 216 5.47 18.43 2.24
CA LEU A 216 6.27 19.61 1.88
C LEU A 216 5.37 20.77 1.42
N GLU A 217 4.30 20.51 0.68
CA GLU A 217 3.32 21.53 0.30
C GLU A 217 2.59 22.12 1.50
N LYS A 218 2.26 21.28 2.50
CA LYS A 218 1.69 21.75 3.77
C LYS A 218 2.69 22.65 4.51
N LYS A 219 3.94 22.21 4.67
CA LYS A 219 5.03 23.00 5.28
C LYS A 219 5.26 24.31 4.53
N ARG A 220 5.24 24.29 3.20
CA ARG A 220 5.38 25.47 2.35
C ARG A 220 4.27 26.48 2.61
N ARG A 221 3.01 26.02 2.71
CA ARG A 221 1.85 26.89 3.03
C ARG A 221 2.01 27.54 4.41
N GLU A 222 2.45 26.78 5.40
CA GLU A 222 2.70 27.29 6.76
C GLU A 222 3.84 28.32 6.78
N GLN A 223 4.95 28.04 6.07
CA GLN A 223 6.08 28.96 5.92
C GLN A 223 5.66 30.26 5.22
N ILE A 224 4.87 30.19 4.15
CA ILE A 224 4.35 31.39 3.47
C ILE A 224 3.43 32.21 4.40
N ALA A 225 2.61 31.54 5.21
CA ALA A 225 1.76 32.21 6.19
C ALA A 225 2.58 32.94 7.26
N ASP A 226 3.68 32.34 7.74
CA ASP A 226 4.63 32.99 8.65
C ASP A 226 5.38 34.16 8.01
N MET A 227 5.82 34.00 6.75
CA MET A 227 6.45 35.07 5.97
C MET A 227 5.52 36.28 5.82
N LYS A 228 4.22 36.05 5.60
CA LYS A 228 3.21 37.12 5.56
C LYS A 228 3.10 37.87 6.89
N LYS A 229 3.15 37.16 8.02
CA LYS A 229 3.10 37.76 9.37
C LYS A 229 4.36 38.54 9.72
N SER A 230 5.52 38.04 9.29
CA SER A 230 6.84 38.64 9.59
C SER A 230 7.28 39.72 8.61
N GLY A 231 6.43 40.11 7.64
CA GLY A 231 6.75 41.13 6.64
C GLY A 231 7.73 40.66 5.56
N ARG A 232 8.06 39.37 5.51
CA ARG A 232 8.94 38.73 4.52
C ARG A 232 8.18 38.27 3.27
N TYR A 233 7.01 38.86 3.01
CA TYR A 233 6.16 38.56 1.87
C TYR A 233 5.72 39.86 1.21
N GLN A 234 6.02 40.02 -0.08
CA GLN A 234 5.61 41.17 -0.86
C GLN A 234 4.18 40.97 -1.38
N ALA A 235 3.27 41.86 -0.98
CA ALA A 235 1.89 41.83 -1.46
C ALA A 235 1.79 42.19 -2.95
N ALA A 236 0.81 41.61 -3.62
CA ALA A 236 0.50 41.92 -5.00
C ALA A 236 0.12 43.39 -5.17
N PRO A 237 0.71 44.12 -6.13
CA PRO A 237 0.19 45.43 -6.53
C PRO A 237 -1.24 45.31 -7.05
N TRP A 238 -2.09 46.31 -6.79
CA TRP A 238 -3.51 46.30 -7.21
C TRP A 238 -3.69 46.14 -8.74
N TYR A 239 -2.74 46.62 -9.53
CA TYR A 239 -2.75 46.52 -11.01
C TYR A 239 -2.16 45.19 -11.53
N TRP A 240 -1.56 44.38 -10.65
CA TRP A 240 -0.99 43.08 -10.98
C TRP A 240 -1.28 42.08 -9.85
N PRO A 241 -2.51 41.54 -9.76
CA PRO A 241 -2.96 40.70 -8.65
C PRO A 241 -2.24 39.34 -8.58
N PHE A 242 -1.51 38.97 -9.63
CA PHE A 242 -0.64 37.80 -9.69
C PHE A 242 0.82 38.13 -9.33
N GLY A 243 1.11 39.41 -9.05
CA GLY A 243 2.41 39.89 -8.57
C GLY A 243 2.60 39.64 -7.08
N GLY A 244 3.84 39.75 -6.62
CA GLY A 244 4.18 39.51 -5.23
C GLY A 244 4.45 38.04 -4.94
N GLY A 245 4.91 37.77 -3.72
CA GLY A 245 5.46 36.48 -3.36
C GLY A 245 6.35 36.56 -2.12
N PRO A 246 6.89 35.42 -1.67
CA PRO A 246 7.85 35.41 -0.60
C PRO A 246 9.13 36.14 -1.05
N THR A 247 9.74 36.90 -0.13
CA THR A 247 10.99 37.64 -0.42
C THR A 247 12.20 36.72 -0.58
N GLU A 248 12.11 35.51 -0.04
CA GLU A 248 13.10 34.43 -0.14
C GLU A 248 12.38 33.11 -0.42
N THR A 249 13.00 32.19 -1.17
CA THR A 249 12.42 30.87 -1.44
C THR A 249 12.20 30.09 -0.15
N PRO A 250 10.97 29.64 0.16
CA PRO A 250 10.70 28.83 1.34
C PRO A 250 11.58 27.56 1.36
N PRO A 251 12.14 27.17 2.52
CA PRO A 251 12.94 25.94 2.61
C PRO A 251 12.22 24.70 2.08
N ALA A 252 10.90 24.60 2.31
CA ALA A 252 10.11 23.48 1.80
C ALA A 252 10.05 23.44 0.27
N GLU A 253 10.08 24.59 -0.40
CA GLU A 253 10.08 24.66 -1.87
C GLU A 253 11.39 24.13 -2.46
N LYS A 254 12.53 24.45 -1.85
CA LYS A 254 13.83 23.85 -2.23
C LYS A 254 13.84 22.34 -2.02
N GLN A 255 13.25 21.86 -0.93
CA GLN A 255 13.12 20.43 -0.66
C GLN A 255 12.24 19.71 -1.70
N MET A 256 11.17 20.37 -2.18
CA MET A 256 10.34 19.82 -3.25
C MET A 256 11.10 19.71 -4.57
N GLU A 257 11.89 20.73 -4.92
CA GLU A 257 12.74 20.73 -6.12
C GLU A 257 13.75 19.58 -6.08
N VAL A 258 14.50 19.44 -4.98
CA VAL A 258 15.44 18.32 -4.78
C VAL A 258 14.72 16.97 -4.88
N LEU A 259 13.55 16.82 -4.26
CA LEU A 259 12.79 15.58 -4.29
C LEU A 259 12.30 15.23 -5.73
N GLN A 260 11.94 16.25 -6.52
CA GLN A 260 11.59 16.09 -7.93
C GLN A 260 12.81 15.68 -8.76
N GLU A 261 13.95 16.32 -8.57
CA GLU A 261 15.21 15.97 -9.24
C GLU A 261 15.64 14.53 -8.91
N GLU A 262 15.58 14.13 -7.64
CA GLU A 262 15.86 12.74 -7.21
C GLU A 262 14.94 11.73 -7.91
N ARG A 263 13.64 12.04 -8.03
CA ARG A 263 12.69 11.19 -8.75
C ARG A 263 13.03 11.10 -10.24
N GLN A 264 13.33 12.22 -10.88
CA GLN A 264 13.69 12.25 -12.31
C GLN A 264 14.98 11.48 -12.57
N ALA A 265 16.00 11.65 -11.72
CA ALA A 265 17.25 10.91 -11.83
C ALA A 265 17.04 9.39 -11.69
N ARG A 266 16.15 8.96 -10.78
CA ARG A 266 15.80 7.54 -10.63
C ARG A 266 15.06 6.98 -11.84
N LEU A 267 14.09 7.73 -12.37
CA LEU A 267 13.36 7.33 -13.58
C LEU A 267 14.30 7.22 -14.77
N ALA A 268 15.17 8.20 -14.98
CA ALA A 268 16.17 8.17 -16.05
C ALA A 268 17.12 6.98 -15.93
N LYS A 269 17.59 6.65 -14.72
CA LYS A 269 18.42 5.46 -14.49
C LYS A 269 17.67 4.17 -14.86
N ARG A 270 16.38 4.06 -14.54
CA ARG A 270 15.57 2.89 -14.88
C ARG A 270 15.33 2.79 -16.40
N GLU A 271 15.04 3.91 -17.07
CA GLU A 271 14.92 3.96 -18.53
C GLU A 271 16.23 3.49 -19.19
N GLU A 272 17.41 3.91 -18.68
CA GLU A 272 18.71 3.44 -19.18
C GLU A 272 18.92 1.92 -18.97
N GLU A 273 18.49 1.38 -17.82
CA GLU A 273 18.55 -0.06 -17.52
C GLU A 273 17.61 -0.88 -18.43
N GLU A 274 16.42 -0.37 -18.74
CA GLU A 274 15.44 -1.00 -19.64
C GLU A 274 15.86 -0.91 -21.11
N ASP A 275 16.35 0.24 -21.57
CA ASP A 275 16.84 0.45 -22.95
C ASP A 275 18.14 -0.30 -23.22
N GLY A 276 18.95 -0.55 -22.18
CA GLY A 276 20.15 -1.39 -22.24
C GLY A 276 19.88 -2.85 -22.62
N TRP A 277 18.61 -3.30 -22.60
CA TRP A 277 18.19 -4.66 -22.95
C TRP A 277 17.92 -4.87 -24.47
N TRP A 278 18.08 -3.84 -25.31
CA TRP A 278 17.91 -3.92 -26.77
C TRP A 278 19.20 -4.06 -27.57
N ILE A 279 20.21 -4.75 -27.04
CA ILE A 279 21.38 -5.11 -27.84
C ILE A 279 21.66 -6.61 -27.64
N PHE A 280 21.73 -7.32 -28.79
CA PHE A 280 22.02 -8.74 -29.07
C PHE A 280 20.81 -9.67 -29.31
#